data_AF-A0A3S8YKN3-F1
#
_entry.id   AF-A0A3S8YKN3-F1
#
_cell.length_a   1.000
_cell.length_b   1.000
_cell.length_c   1.000
_cell.angle_alpha   90.00
_cell.angle_beta   90.00
_cell.angle_gamma   90.00
#
_symmetry.space_group_name_H-M   'P 1'
#
loop_
_entity.id
_entity.type
_entity.pdbx_description
1 polymer ?
#
loop_
_entity_poly.entity_id
_entity_poly.type
_entity_poly.pdbx_seq_one_letter_code
_entity_poly.pdbx_strand_id
1 'polypeptide(L)'
;MEQRKAAVVGSGVAGLTAARILASSYEVTLYEADERLGGHAHTRDLHTDTAVGARKQLPRLSEGVTAYAGARHGWGFHEDGCRCGAAAARSLGARW
;
A
#
# COMPACT_ATOMS: atom_id res chain seq x y z
N MET A 1 -8.37 -36.06 10.31
CA MET A 1 -6.94 -35.70 10.25
C MET A 1 -6.77 -34.40 11.02
N GLU A 2 -5.72 -34.30 11.84
CA GLU A 2 -5.44 -33.12 12.65
C GLU A 2 -5.04 -31.93 11.76
N GLN A 3 -5.57 -30.73 12.01
CA GLN A 3 -5.15 -29.53 11.30
C GLN A 3 -3.71 -29.17 11.72
N ARG A 4 -2.82 -29.01 10.73
CA ARG A 4 -1.44 -28.58 11.00
C ARG A 4 -1.44 -27.13 11.46
N LYS A 5 -0.66 -26.79 12.48
CA LYS A 5 -0.55 -25.43 13.02
C LYS A 5 0.78 -24.78 12.65
N ALA A 6 0.78 -23.46 12.45
CA ALA A 6 1.98 -22.69 12.18
C ALA A 6 1.96 -21.35 12.94
N ALA A 7 3.10 -20.94 13.47
CA ALA A 7 3.29 -19.62 14.05
C ALA A 7 4.18 -18.77 13.13
N VAL A 8 3.77 -17.53 12.89
CA VAL A 8 4.57 -16.52 12.18
C VAL A 8 4.88 -15.40 13.17
N VAL A 9 6.14 -15.05 13.33
CA VAL A 9 6.58 -13.98 14.25
C VAL A 9 7.08 -12.80 13.42
N GLY A 10 6.41 -11.66 13.59
CA GLY A 10 6.59 -10.44 12.81
C GLY A 10 5.53 -10.30 11.71
N SER A 11 4.90 -9.14 11.64
CA SER A 11 3.83 -8.79 10.69
C SER A 11 4.27 -7.79 9.62
N GLY A 12 5.57 -7.69 9.37
CA GLY A 12 6.08 -6.98 8.19
C GLY A 12 5.63 -7.62 6.88
N VAL A 13 6.00 -7.03 5.74
CA VAL A 13 5.64 -7.54 4.41
C VAL A 13 5.94 -9.03 4.23
N ALA A 14 7.10 -9.50 4.71
CA ALA A 14 7.49 -10.90 4.63
C ALA A 14 6.61 -11.80 5.50
N GLY A 15 6.32 -11.39 6.74
CA GLY A 15 5.52 -12.18 7.68
C GLY A 15 4.06 -12.29 7.27
N LEU A 16 3.43 -11.20 6.82
CA LEU A 16 2.06 -11.23 6.29
C LEU A 16 1.97 -12.07 5.02
N THR A 17 2.99 -12.02 4.16
CA THR A 17 3.05 -12.87 2.96
C THR A 17 3.15 -14.35 3.34
N ALA A 18 4.04 -14.70 4.28
CA ALA A 18 4.19 -16.06 4.78
C ALA A 18 2.89 -16.57 5.42
N ALA A 19 2.26 -15.77 6.30
CA ALA A 19 0.99 -16.08 6.94
C ALA A 19 -0.12 -16.31 5.91
N ARG A 20 -0.21 -15.47 4.88
CA ARG A 20 -1.20 -15.61 3.79
C ARG A 20 -1.04 -16.90 3.00
N ILE A 21 0.20 -17.28 2.67
CA ILE A 21 0.47 -18.51 1.92
C ILE A 21 0.15 -19.74 2.80
N LEU A 22 0.59 -19.74 4.06
CA LEU A 22 0.38 -20.84 4.99
C LEU A 22 -1.09 -21.05 5.36
N ALA A 23 -1.90 -19.98 5.39
CA ALA A 23 -3.33 -20.06 5.72
C ALA A 23 -4.15 -20.96 4.77
N SER A 24 -3.62 -21.29 3.59
CA SER A 24 -4.23 -22.26 2.68
C SER A 24 -4.16 -23.71 3.17
N SER A 25 -3.29 -24.02 4.14
CA SER A 25 -3.05 -25.40 4.57
C SER A 25 -2.63 -25.56 6.03
N TYR A 26 -2.65 -24.49 6.82
CA TYR A 26 -2.32 -24.45 8.24
C TYR A 26 -3.27 -23.54 9.01
N GLU A 27 -3.54 -23.88 10.28
CA GLU A 27 -4.07 -22.95 11.28
C GLU A 27 -2.92 -22.02 11.69
N VAL A 28 -2.93 -20.78 11.19
CA VAL A 28 -1.83 -19.81 11.39
C VAL A 28 -2.12 -18.88 12.57
N THR A 29 -1.18 -18.77 13.50
CA THR A 29 -1.14 -17.69 14.50
C THR A 29 -0.04 -16.70 14.16
N LEU A 30 -0.38 -15.42 14.02
CA LEU A 30 0.57 -14.33 13.74
C LEU A 30 0.84 -13.54 15.02
N TYR A 31 2.11 -13.40 15.37
CA TYR A 31 2.56 -12.60 16.50
C TYR A 31 3.27 -11.34 15.99
N GLU A 32 2.99 -10.19 16.61
CA GLU A 32 3.62 -8.90 16.33
C GLU A 32 3.99 -8.24 17.65
N ALA A 33 5.13 -7.56 17.68
CA ALA A 33 5.62 -6.85 18.86
C ALA A 33 4.99 -5.45 18.99
N ASP A 34 4.62 -4.82 17.87
CA ASP A 34 3.90 -3.54 17.84
C ASP A 34 2.38 -3.74 18.06
N GLU A 35 1.68 -2.65 18.39
CA GLU A 35 0.21 -2.64 18.56
C GLU A 35 -0.56 -2.77 17.23
N ARG A 36 0.17 -2.84 16.10
CA ARG A 36 -0.38 -2.85 14.76
C ARG A 36 0.40 -3.76 13.83
N LEU A 37 -0.28 -4.23 12.79
CA LEU A 37 0.37 -4.99 11.73
C LEU A 37 1.12 -4.08 10.74
N GLY A 38 2.03 -4.68 9.97
CA GLY A 38 2.64 -4.09 8.77
C GLY A 38 4.13 -3.76 8.88
N GLY A 39 4.72 -3.77 10.09
CA GLY A 39 6.12 -3.41 10.29
C GLY A 39 6.48 -2.05 9.64
N HIS A 40 7.60 -1.97 8.91
CA HIS A 40 8.01 -0.75 8.19
C HIS A 40 7.05 -0.31 7.07
N ALA A 41 6.13 -1.17 6.61
CA ALA A 41 5.10 -0.79 5.65
C ALA A 41 3.98 -0.03 6.39
N HIS A 42 4.29 1.20 6.79
CA HIS A 42 3.43 2.02 7.63
C HIS A 42 2.98 3.27 6.88
N THR A 43 1.78 3.20 6.30
CA THR A 43 1.18 4.40 5.72
C THR A 43 0.45 5.16 6.81
N ARG A 44 0.92 6.37 7.12
CA ARG A 44 0.25 7.30 8.05
C ARG A 44 -0.55 8.32 7.27
N ASP A 45 -1.83 8.45 7.61
CA ASP A 45 -2.68 9.50 7.10
C ASP A 45 -2.43 10.78 7.90
N LEU A 46 -1.79 11.76 7.25
CA LEU A 46 -1.68 13.11 7.80
C LEU A 46 -2.88 13.92 7.29
N HIS A 47 -3.92 14.02 8.11
CA HIS A 47 -5.14 14.78 7.81
C HIS A 47 -5.08 16.18 8.43
N THR A 48 -4.02 16.92 8.10
CA THR A 48 -3.97 18.35 8.40
C THR A 48 -4.59 19.13 7.26
N ASP A 49 -5.20 20.29 7.55
CA ASP A 49 -5.76 21.15 6.51
C ASP A 49 -4.70 21.53 5.46
N THR A 50 -3.46 21.73 5.91
CA THR A 50 -2.30 21.95 5.03
C THR A 50 -2.04 20.76 4.11
N ALA A 51 -2.02 19.53 4.63
CA ALA A 51 -1.78 18.33 3.82
C ALA A 51 -2.93 18.08 2.82
N VAL A 52 -4.17 18.27 3.25
CA VAL A 52 -5.36 18.16 2.39
C VAL A 52 -5.36 19.24 1.30
N GLY A 53 -4.97 20.47 1.63
CA GLY A 53 -4.81 21.56 0.68
C GLY A 53 -3.69 21.31 -0.33
N ALA A 54 -2.52 20.89 0.15
CA ALA A 54 -1.35 20.57 -0.70
C ALA A 54 -1.63 19.42 -1.67
N ARG A 55 -2.45 18.42 -1.27
CA ARG A 55 -2.86 17.31 -2.12
C ARG A 55 -3.51 17.77 -3.44
N LYS A 56 -4.26 18.87 -3.43
CA LYS A 56 -4.88 19.45 -4.63
C LYS A 56 -3.84 19.99 -5.63
N GLN A 57 -2.61 20.23 -5.18
CA GLN A 57 -1.52 20.72 -6.02
C GLN A 57 -0.65 19.61 -6.60
N LEU A 58 -0.75 18.36 -6.12
CA LEU A 58 0.04 17.22 -6.60
C LEU A 58 0.08 17.08 -8.13
N PRO A 59 -1.02 17.26 -8.89
CA PRO A 59 -0.97 17.14 -10.35
C PRO A 59 -0.01 18.14 -11.01
N ARG A 60 0.23 19.30 -10.39
CA ARG A 60 1.15 20.33 -10.90
C ARG A 60 2.62 19.96 -10.73
N LEU A 61 2.94 18.96 -9.92
CA LEU A 61 4.32 18.49 -9.76
C LEU A 61 4.74 17.57 -10.91
N SER A 62 3.77 16.96 -11.61
CA SER A 62 4.02 16.11 -12.76
C SER A 62 4.27 16.96 -14.01
N GLU A 63 5.52 17.39 -14.19
CA GLU A 63 5.96 18.25 -15.30
C GLU A 63 7.14 17.65 -16.07
N GLY A 64 7.17 17.90 -17.39
CA GLY A 64 8.22 17.41 -18.29
C GLY A 64 8.28 15.88 -18.32
N VAL A 65 9.41 15.33 -17.89
CA VAL A 65 9.64 13.87 -17.82
C VAL A 65 9.37 13.27 -16.42
N THR A 66 8.89 14.09 -15.48
CA THR A 66 8.58 13.64 -14.12
C THR A 66 7.08 13.47 -13.98
N ALA A 67 6.64 12.29 -13.51
CA ALA A 67 5.24 12.04 -13.20
C ALA A 67 5.12 11.31 -11.85
N TYR A 68 4.23 11.79 -11.00
CA TYR A 68 3.97 11.19 -9.69
C TYR A 68 2.80 10.21 -9.77
N ALA A 69 3.00 9.02 -9.20
CA ALA A 69 1.97 8.00 -9.01
C ALA A 69 2.10 7.41 -7.61
N GLY A 70 0.97 7.07 -6.99
CA GLY A 70 0.92 6.42 -5.70
C GLY A 70 -0.50 6.33 -5.17
N ALA A 71 -0.72 5.43 -4.22
CA ALA A 71 -1.98 5.38 -3.50
C ALA A 71 -2.27 6.74 -2.85
N ARG A 72 -3.54 7.15 -2.85
CA ARG A 72 -4.01 8.39 -2.21
C ARG A 72 -3.70 9.69 -2.98
N HIS A 73 -3.73 9.66 -4.31
CA HIS A 73 -3.91 10.86 -5.14
C HIS A 73 -5.41 11.29 -5.28
N GLY A 74 -6.35 10.45 -4.81
CA GLY A 74 -7.80 10.65 -4.83
C GLY A 74 -8.56 9.86 -3.75
N TRP A 75 -9.03 8.64 -4.04
CA TRP A 75 -9.99 7.92 -3.17
C TRP A 75 -9.36 7.04 -2.08
N GLY A 76 -8.04 6.90 -2.08
CA GLY A 76 -7.31 6.05 -1.13
C GLY A 76 -7.27 4.58 -1.57
N PHE A 77 -6.14 3.90 -1.33
CA PHE A 77 -5.89 2.48 -1.63
C PHE A 77 -5.63 2.10 -3.11
N HIS A 78 -5.95 0.86 -3.49
CA HIS A 78 -5.40 0.15 -4.65
C HIS A 78 -5.93 0.70 -5.99
N GLU A 79 -7.21 1.04 -6.03
CA GLU A 79 -7.92 1.57 -7.21
C GLU A 79 -7.41 2.97 -7.59
N ASP A 80 -7.08 3.76 -6.58
CA ASP A 80 -6.48 5.08 -6.75
C ASP A 80 -5.06 4.98 -7.30
N GLY A 81 -4.33 3.93 -6.89
CA GLY A 81 -3.02 3.56 -7.44
C GLY A 81 -3.08 3.23 -8.94
N CYS A 82 -4.05 2.42 -9.36
CA CYS A 82 -4.25 2.11 -10.78
C CYS A 82 -4.59 3.36 -11.59
N ARG A 83 -5.51 4.19 -11.08
CA ARG A 83 -5.91 5.44 -11.76
C ARG A 83 -4.75 6.43 -11.88
N CYS A 84 -3.98 6.65 -10.81
CA CYS A 84 -2.86 7.59 -10.85
C CYS A 84 -1.71 7.07 -11.72
N GLY A 85 -1.46 5.75 -11.75
CA GLY A 85 -0.49 5.15 -12.65
C GLY A 85 -0.85 5.39 -14.12
N ALA A 86 -2.13 5.17 -14.47
CA ALA A 86 -2.65 5.48 -15.79
C ALA A 86 -2.55 6.98 -16.14
N ALA A 87 -2.81 7.87 -15.19
CA ALA A 87 -2.65 9.31 -15.40
C ALA A 87 -1.19 9.71 -15.62
N ALA A 88 -0.27 9.18 -14.82
CA ALA A 88 1.17 9.45 -14.91
C ALA A 88 1.78 8.96 -16.23
N ALA A 89 1.41 7.76 -16.68
CA ALA A 89 1.92 7.27 -17.95
C ALA A 89 1.32 8.04 -19.15
N ARG A 90 0.06 8.52 -19.06
CA ARG A 90 -0.52 9.44 -20.07
C ARG A 90 0.18 10.79 -20.10
N SER A 91 0.53 11.38 -18.97
CA SER A 91 1.24 12.67 -18.94
C SER A 91 2.63 12.58 -19.59
N LEU A 92 3.20 11.38 -19.67
CA LEU A 92 4.46 11.10 -20.38
C LEU A 92 4.27 10.70 -21.85
N GLY A 93 3.05 10.79 -22.39
CA GLY A 93 2.76 10.56 -23.81
C GLY A 93 2.42 9.12 -24.18
N ALA A 94 2.29 8.21 -23.21
CA ALA A 94 1.87 6.84 -23.50
C ALA A 94 0.38 6.80 -23.92
N ARG A 95 0.07 5.96 -24.91
CA ARG A 95 -1.28 5.73 -25.42
C ARG A 95 -1.57 4.23 -25.34
N TRP A 96 -2.73 3.88 -24.79
CA TRP A 96 -3.28 2.53 -24.70
C TRP A 96 -4.79 2.57 -24.82
#